data_AF-A0A915XQZ1-F1
#
_entry.id   AF-A0A915XQZ1-F1
#
_cell.length_a   1.000
_cell.length_b   1.000
_cell.length_c   1.000
_cell.angle_alpha   90.00
_cell.angle_beta   90.00
_cell.angle_gamma   90.00
#
_symmetry.space_group_name_H-M   'P 1'
#
loop_
_entity.id
_entity.type
_entity.pdbx_description
1 polymer ?
#
loop_
_entity_poly.entity_id
_entity_poly.type
_entity_poly.pdbx_seq_one_letter_code
_entity_poly.pdbx_strand_id
1 'polypeptide(L)'
;MPTPQARAHPRAIVVVLGDIGRSPRMLNHALSLVAHGWHVDLVGYASSTLPAEARVPALVVCALDDDERAPRPASRLGWALRAGWRGVGLTGRLLRVLLSGRAPDVVLVQNPPGIPTLPVAWLAARLRGSRLVIDWHNFTASMLALRLGPRHPLIRAAATVERWAGRRADHNFFVSEAMARHVGAEWSLSGSVFRDRPRQVFRAPDPERRAHMRARLFEAAGVAQADGAWRLVVSPTSWTADEDFGMLLEAAQSLDAEWRAGIRGLAVVATGTGPLRAAFEARVAALGLSRVRLATAWLEADDYPSAVGSADAGLSLHDSTSKLDLPMKVMDLFGAGVPVVALDYGACLAELVQPGVNGLTFTDVPSLVAALRVVRDADQTTLDALGAGARAAGALRWHETWPHEVLPHLGPGPTAPA
;
A
#
# COMPACT_ATOMS: atom_id res chain seq x y z
N MET A 1 -16.54 -6.69 49.57
CA MET A 1 -16.36 -7.05 48.15
C MET A 1 -15.65 -5.89 47.48
N PRO A 2 -14.48 -6.10 46.87
CA PRO A 2 -13.80 -5.00 46.19
C PRO A 2 -14.61 -4.61 44.96
N THR A 3 -14.89 -3.31 44.84
CA THR A 3 -15.45 -2.66 43.66
C THR A 3 -14.66 -3.07 42.43
N PRO A 4 -15.30 -3.36 41.27
CA PRO A 4 -14.56 -3.59 40.05
C PRO A 4 -13.81 -2.31 39.72
N GLN A 5 -12.49 -2.33 39.90
CA GLN A 5 -11.61 -1.28 39.37
C GLN A 5 -11.96 -1.15 37.89
N ALA A 6 -12.38 0.04 37.46
CA ALA A 6 -12.57 0.35 36.05
C ALA A 6 -11.30 -0.09 35.31
N ARG A 7 -11.39 -1.15 34.50
CA ARG A 7 -10.25 -1.61 33.71
C ARG A 7 -9.77 -0.43 32.90
N ALA A 8 -8.52 -0.03 33.09
CA ALA A 8 -7.89 0.94 32.22
C ALA A 8 -8.08 0.47 30.77
N HIS A 9 -8.49 1.37 29.89
CA HIS A 9 -8.66 1.10 28.46
C HIS A 9 -7.43 0.36 27.91
N PRO A 10 -7.59 -0.70 27.11
CA PRO A 10 -6.46 -1.47 26.60
C PRO A 10 -5.55 -0.59 25.74
N ARG A 11 -4.25 -0.89 25.74
CA ARG A 11 -3.24 -0.12 24.99
C ARG A 11 -2.56 -0.98 23.94
N ALA A 12 -2.51 -0.47 22.72
CA ALA A 12 -1.76 -1.05 21.62
C ALA A 12 -0.60 -0.15 21.23
N ILE A 13 0.53 -0.74 20.85
CA ILE A 13 1.56 -0.03 20.10
C ILE A 13 1.55 -0.57 18.67
N VAL A 14 1.36 0.31 17.71
CA VAL A 14 1.32 -0.01 16.28
C VAL A 14 2.60 0.51 15.66
N VAL A 15 3.44 -0.38 15.11
CA VAL A 15 4.79 -0.05 14.65
C VAL A 15 4.89 -0.19 13.13
N VAL A 16 5.29 0.89 12.47
CA VAL A 16 5.69 0.91 11.07
C VAL A 16 6.98 1.72 10.93
N LEU A 17 8.10 1.07 10.60
CA LEU A 17 9.35 1.79 10.30
C LEU A 17 9.34 2.33 8.87
N GLY A 18 8.39 3.22 8.62
CA GLY A 18 8.15 3.95 7.39
C GLY A 18 7.39 5.25 7.70
N ASP A 19 7.14 6.06 6.67
CA ASP A 19 6.32 7.26 6.83
C ASP A 19 4.87 6.88 7.15
N ILE A 20 4.40 7.29 8.33
CA ILE A 20 3.08 6.94 8.85
C ILE A 20 1.98 7.44 7.91
N GLY A 21 2.13 8.66 7.37
CA GLY A 21 1.14 9.24 6.45
C GLY A 21 1.06 8.50 5.11
N ARG A 22 2.05 7.65 4.81
CA ARG A 22 2.12 6.83 3.59
C ARG A 22 1.98 5.34 3.86
N SER A 23 1.56 4.98 5.08
CA SER A 23 1.36 3.60 5.53
C SER A 23 -0.12 3.38 5.85
N PRO A 24 -1.02 3.43 4.84
CA PRO A 24 -2.47 3.51 5.06
C PRO A 24 -2.99 2.34 5.88
N ARG A 25 -2.45 1.14 5.69
CA ARG A 25 -2.90 -0.03 6.42
C ARG A 25 -2.61 0.03 7.92
N MET A 26 -1.41 0.45 8.31
CA MET A 26 -1.07 0.55 9.75
C MET A 26 -1.82 1.69 10.41
N LEU A 27 -2.06 2.77 9.68
CA LEU A 27 -2.97 3.81 10.12
C LEU A 27 -4.40 3.27 10.28
N ASN A 28 -4.89 2.46 9.35
CA ASN A 28 -6.21 1.84 9.42
C ASN A 28 -6.32 0.86 10.61
N HIS A 29 -5.26 0.11 10.94
CA HIS A 29 -5.21 -0.69 12.18
C HIS A 29 -5.32 0.18 13.42
N ALA A 30 -4.55 1.27 13.47
CA ALA A 30 -4.56 2.21 14.60
C ALA A 30 -5.94 2.86 14.80
N LEU A 31 -6.57 3.32 13.70
CA LEU A 31 -7.90 3.91 13.74
C LEU A 31 -8.97 2.88 14.15
N SER A 32 -8.91 1.65 13.62
CA SER A 32 -9.82 0.58 14.04
C SER A 32 -9.65 0.24 15.52
N LEU A 33 -8.43 0.18 16.04
CA LEU A 33 -8.18 -0.03 17.47
C LEU A 33 -8.82 1.08 18.32
N VAL A 34 -8.62 2.35 17.95
CA VAL A 34 -9.24 3.49 18.64
C VAL A 34 -10.76 3.41 18.61
N ALA A 35 -11.36 3.06 17.47
CA ALA A 35 -12.80 2.88 17.33
C ALA A 35 -13.37 1.78 18.25
N HIS A 36 -12.53 0.84 18.69
CA HIS A 36 -12.88 -0.24 19.62
C HIS A 36 -12.37 0.01 21.05
N GLY A 37 -12.12 1.28 21.42
CA GLY A 37 -11.84 1.69 22.79
C GLY A 37 -10.41 1.48 23.27
N TRP A 38 -9.46 1.27 22.34
CA TRP A 38 -8.04 1.18 22.66
C TRP A 38 -7.36 2.55 22.65
N HIS A 39 -6.38 2.75 23.54
CA HIS A 39 -5.37 3.77 23.34
C HIS A 39 -4.26 3.23 22.44
N VAL A 40 -3.84 4.00 21.46
CA VAL A 40 -2.88 3.56 20.45
C VAL A 40 -1.70 4.51 20.40
N ASP A 41 -0.49 3.95 20.55
CA ASP A 41 0.73 4.64 20.17
C ASP A 41 1.15 4.18 18.78
N LEU A 42 1.13 5.09 17.81
CA LEU A 42 1.51 4.84 16.42
C LEU A 42 2.96 5.28 16.20
N VAL A 43 3.85 4.32 16.03
CA VAL A 43 5.31 4.51 15.96
C VAL A 43 5.77 4.41 14.51
N GLY A 44 6.49 5.43 14.04
CA GLY A 44 7.04 5.50 12.68
C GLY A 44 7.64 6.86 12.35
N TYR A 45 7.94 7.12 11.08
CA TYR A 45 8.43 8.42 10.64
C TYR A 45 7.24 9.37 10.40
N ALA A 46 7.29 10.58 10.95
CA ALA A 46 6.25 11.59 10.79
C ALA A 46 6.62 12.62 9.71
N SER A 47 6.93 12.13 8.51
CA SER A 47 7.41 12.95 7.39
C SER A 47 6.27 13.56 6.57
N SER A 48 5.12 12.89 6.50
CA SER A 48 3.91 13.37 5.82
C SER A 48 2.81 13.75 6.82
N THR A 49 1.91 14.64 6.38
CA THR A 49 0.72 15.03 7.14
C THR A 49 -0.23 13.84 7.29
N LEU A 50 -0.73 13.62 8.51
CA LEU A 50 -1.75 12.61 8.77
C LEU A 50 -3.16 13.11 8.40
N PRO A 51 -4.06 12.21 7.96
CA PRO A 51 -5.44 12.58 7.68
C PRO A 51 -6.13 13.09 8.95
N ALA A 52 -7.17 13.90 8.77
CA ALA A 52 -7.91 14.51 9.89
C ALA A 52 -8.44 13.48 10.89
N GLU A 53 -8.82 12.29 10.41
CA GLU A 53 -9.36 11.19 11.23
C GLU A 53 -8.35 10.66 12.25
N ALA A 54 -7.05 10.84 12.00
CA ALA A 54 -5.98 10.44 12.91
C ALA A 54 -5.73 11.44 14.04
N ARG A 55 -6.40 12.61 14.03
CA ARG A 55 -6.23 13.67 15.04
C ARG A 55 -7.20 13.48 16.21
N VAL A 56 -7.10 12.33 16.87
CA VAL A 56 -7.96 11.93 17.99
C VAL A 56 -7.14 11.72 19.27
N PRO A 57 -7.66 12.07 20.46
CA PRO A 57 -6.88 11.99 21.72
C PRO A 57 -6.39 10.58 22.08
N ALA A 58 -7.09 9.55 21.62
CA ALA A 58 -6.73 8.16 21.87
C ALA A 58 -5.62 7.62 20.94
N LEU A 59 -5.21 8.39 19.92
CA LEU A 59 -4.13 8.05 19.00
C LEU A 59 -2.95 9.00 19.21
N VAL A 60 -1.86 8.49 19.75
CA VAL A 60 -0.63 9.24 20.00
C VAL A 60 0.41 8.86 18.95
N VAL A 61 0.94 9.85 18.24
CA VAL A 61 2.00 9.62 17.23
C VAL A 61 3.36 9.69 17.91
N CYS A 62 4.08 8.59 17.92
CA CYS A 62 5.45 8.49 18.42
C CYS A 62 6.42 8.56 17.24
N ALA A 63 6.72 9.77 16.79
CA ALA A 63 7.62 10.01 15.68
C ALA A 63 9.05 9.53 16.00
N LEU A 64 9.63 8.78 15.08
CA LEU A 64 11.06 8.45 15.08
C LEU A 64 11.77 9.44 14.15
N ASP A 65 12.93 9.94 14.58
CA ASP A 65 13.75 10.77 13.71
C ASP A 65 14.35 9.94 12.59
N ASP A 66 14.05 10.34 11.35
CA ASP A 66 14.72 9.85 10.17
C ASP A 66 16.01 10.67 9.95
N ASP A 67 17.16 10.07 10.29
CA ASP A 67 18.48 10.68 10.16
C ASP A 67 18.93 10.84 8.69
N GLU A 68 18.05 10.63 7.69
CA GLU A 68 18.34 10.63 6.26
C GLU A 68 19.03 11.89 5.71
N ARG A 69 18.87 13.05 6.37
CA ARG A 69 19.40 14.35 5.91
C ARG A 69 20.92 14.53 6.02
N ALA A 70 21.65 13.59 6.64
CA ALA A 70 23.11 13.72 6.76
C ALA A 70 23.86 13.42 5.44
N PRO A 71 24.96 14.14 5.12
CA PRO A 71 25.73 13.93 3.90
C PRO A 71 26.16 12.47 3.71
N ARG A 72 26.02 11.95 2.48
CA ARG A 72 26.49 10.60 2.13
C ARG A 72 28.03 10.57 2.20
N PRO A 73 28.62 9.64 2.97
CA PRO A 73 30.08 9.46 2.99
C PRO A 73 30.62 9.15 1.59
N ALA A 74 31.78 9.71 1.25
CA ALA A 74 32.44 9.43 -0.03
C ALA A 74 32.97 7.98 -0.14
N SER A 75 33.26 7.32 0.99
CA SER A 75 33.81 5.96 1.02
C SER A 75 32.75 4.90 1.35
N ARG A 76 32.90 3.70 0.75
CA ARG A 76 32.03 2.53 1.02
C ARG A 76 32.05 2.12 2.50
N LEU A 77 33.23 2.15 3.12
CA LEU A 77 33.39 1.84 4.55
C LEU A 77 32.70 2.91 5.42
N GLY A 78 32.86 4.19 5.10
CA GLY A 78 32.19 5.28 5.82
C GLY A 78 30.66 5.18 5.71
N TRP A 79 30.15 4.79 4.54
CA TRP A 79 28.72 4.52 4.36
C TRP A 79 28.26 3.35 5.23
N ALA A 80 29.01 2.23 5.24
CA ALA A 80 28.66 1.05 6.03
C ALA A 80 28.67 1.34 7.55
N LEU A 81 29.69 2.04 8.05
CA LEU A 81 29.78 2.44 9.46
C LEU A 81 28.63 3.37 9.84
N ARG A 82 28.30 4.35 9.00
CA ARG A 82 27.16 5.26 9.23
C ARG A 82 25.83 4.49 9.23
N ALA A 83 25.64 3.58 8.29
CA ALA A 83 24.45 2.73 8.25
C ALA A 83 24.33 1.88 9.52
N GLY A 84 25.44 1.30 10.00
CA GLY A 84 25.49 0.58 11.26
C GLY A 84 25.14 1.45 12.47
N TRP A 85 25.76 2.63 12.59
CA TRP A 85 25.47 3.57 13.68
C TRP A 85 24.01 4.03 13.68
N ARG A 86 23.46 4.37 12.51
CA ARG A 86 22.03 4.68 12.35
C ARG A 86 21.15 3.51 12.78
N GLY A 87 21.52 2.28 12.41
CA GLY A 87 20.83 1.07 12.83
C GLY A 87 20.80 0.91 14.34
N VAL A 88 21.91 1.17 15.03
CA VAL A 88 22.00 1.15 16.51
C VAL A 88 21.15 2.26 17.12
N GLY A 89 21.23 3.48 16.59
CA GLY A 89 20.42 4.61 17.06
C GLY A 89 18.92 4.35 16.93
N LEU A 90 18.48 3.85 15.77
CA LEU A 90 17.09 3.47 15.50
C LEU A 90 16.62 2.35 16.43
N THR A 91 17.47 1.33 16.64
CA THR A 91 17.22 0.24 17.60
C THR A 91 16.98 0.78 19.00
N GLY A 92 17.85 1.67 19.49
CA GLY A 92 17.73 2.28 20.80
C GLY A 92 16.50 3.18 20.95
N ARG A 93 16.18 3.98 19.93
CA ARG A 93 14.97 4.83 19.90
C ARG A 93 13.70 3.97 19.91
N LEU A 94 13.62 2.96 19.05
CA LEU A 94 12.48 2.04 19.01
C LEU A 94 12.29 1.31 20.33
N LEU A 95 13.37 0.75 20.89
CA LEU A 95 13.30 0.04 22.18
C LEU A 95 12.84 0.98 23.30
N ARG A 96 13.33 2.23 23.34
CA ARG A 96 12.91 3.23 24.33
C ARG A 96 11.41 3.51 24.23
N VAL A 97 10.88 3.71 23.02
CA VAL A 97 9.45 3.94 22.81
C VAL A 97 8.63 2.74 23.28
N LEU A 98 9.01 1.52 22.88
CA LEU A 98 8.28 0.30 23.23
C LEU A 98 8.30 -0.04 24.73
N LEU A 99 9.36 0.36 25.44
CA LEU A 99 9.47 0.15 26.89
C LEU A 99 8.89 1.31 27.73
N SER A 100 8.51 2.42 27.10
CA SER A 100 7.99 3.61 27.78
C SER A 100 6.52 3.49 28.19
N GLY A 101 6.14 4.22 29.25
CA GLY A 101 4.78 4.32 29.73
C GLY A 101 4.25 3.06 30.42
N ARG A 102 2.93 2.86 30.37
CA ARG A 102 2.25 1.63 30.84
C ARG A 102 2.66 0.43 30.00
N ALA A 103 2.51 -0.81 30.45
CA ALA A 103 2.72 -1.96 29.55
C ALA A 103 1.61 -2.00 28.50
N PRO A 104 1.93 -2.15 27.19
CA PRO A 104 0.90 -2.36 26.19
C PRO A 104 0.35 -3.79 26.30
N ASP A 105 -0.90 -3.98 25.94
CA ASP A 105 -1.52 -5.29 25.84
C ASP A 105 -1.05 -6.00 24.56
N VAL A 106 -0.87 -5.23 23.48
CA VAL A 106 -0.39 -5.71 22.18
C VAL A 106 0.64 -4.77 21.54
N VAL A 107 1.63 -5.37 20.88
CA VAL A 107 2.55 -4.71 19.94
C VAL A 107 2.27 -5.28 18.56
N LEU A 108 1.65 -4.48 17.70
CA LEU A 108 1.32 -4.83 16.32
C LEU A 108 2.37 -4.23 15.38
N VAL A 109 3.07 -5.05 14.61
CA VAL A 109 4.21 -4.62 13.80
C VAL A 109 3.99 -4.93 12.33
N GLN A 110 4.25 -3.95 11.46
CA GLN A 110 4.32 -4.17 10.02
C GLN A 110 5.70 -4.73 9.64
N ASN A 111 5.73 -5.81 8.87
CA ASN A 111 6.93 -6.25 8.15
C ASN A 111 6.74 -6.06 6.65
N PRO A 112 7.65 -5.40 5.92
CA PRO A 112 9.00 -4.92 6.31
C PRO A 112 9.02 -3.50 6.92
N PRO A 113 10.18 -3.05 7.47
CA PRO A 113 11.43 -3.79 7.61
C PRO A 113 11.46 -4.68 8.86
N GLY A 114 12.07 -5.85 8.72
CA GLY A 114 12.21 -6.85 9.77
C GLY A 114 13.40 -6.60 10.68
N ILE A 115 14.44 -5.93 10.16
CA ILE A 115 15.63 -5.51 10.92
C ILE A 115 15.65 -3.98 10.99
N PRO A 116 15.74 -3.37 12.19
CA PRO A 116 15.80 -4.00 13.51
C PRO A 116 14.42 -4.32 14.13
N THR A 117 13.32 -4.02 13.44
CA THR A 117 11.97 -3.93 14.03
C THR A 117 11.52 -5.20 14.74
N LEU A 118 11.61 -6.37 14.09
CA LEU A 118 11.03 -7.60 14.64
C LEU A 118 11.78 -8.11 15.89
N PRO A 119 13.14 -8.16 15.93
CA PRO A 119 13.86 -8.46 17.16
C PRO A 119 13.55 -7.52 18.32
N VAL A 120 13.48 -6.21 18.03
CA VAL A 120 13.24 -5.20 19.05
C VAL A 120 11.81 -5.29 19.59
N ALA A 121 10.83 -5.45 18.70
CA ALA A 121 9.44 -5.63 19.09
C ALA A 121 9.22 -6.91 19.89
N TRP A 122 9.85 -8.02 19.48
CA TRP A 122 9.81 -9.26 20.25
C TRP A 122 10.41 -9.09 21.65
N LEU A 123 11.60 -8.52 21.76
CA LEU A 123 12.26 -8.32 23.04
C LEU A 123 11.39 -7.43 23.96
N ALA A 124 10.90 -6.31 23.44
CA ALA A 124 10.05 -5.41 24.20
C ALA A 124 8.74 -6.09 24.63
N ALA A 125 8.07 -6.82 23.73
CA ALA A 125 6.85 -7.54 24.07
C ALA A 125 7.08 -8.57 25.18
N ARG A 126 8.18 -9.34 25.13
CA ARG A 126 8.53 -10.29 26.20
C ARG A 126 8.83 -9.61 27.53
N LEU A 127 9.60 -8.51 27.53
CA LEU A 127 9.93 -7.75 28.75
C LEU A 127 8.70 -7.10 29.40
N ARG A 128 7.65 -6.83 28.60
CA ARG A 128 6.44 -6.14 29.04
C ARG A 128 5.25 -7.08 29.28
N GLY A 129 5.41 -8.38 29.03
CA GLY A 129 4.32 -9.34 29.10
C GLY A 129 3.22 -9.10 28.05
N SER A 130 3.58 -8.44 26.94
CA SER A 130 2.67 -8.06 25.86
C SER A 130 2.62 -9.11 24.76
N ARG A 131 1.50 -9.15 24.03
CA ARG A 131 1.41 -9.96 22.80
C ARG A 131 2.15 -9.27 21.66
N LEU A 132 2.89 -10.03 20.88
CA LEU A 132 3.48 -9.60 19.62
C LEU A 132 2.62 -10.12 18.46
N VAL A 133 2.12 -9.21 17.64
CA VAL A 133 1.40 -9.54 16.41
C VAL A 133 2.18 -8.97 15.24
N ILE A 134 2.45 -9.79 14.23
CA ILE A 134 3.18 -9.36 13.02
C ILE A 134 2.21 -9.36 11.85
N ASP A 135 2.13 -8.22 11.15
CA ASP A 135 1.41 -8.06 9.90
C ASP A 135 2.39 -8.09 8.72
N TRP A 136 2.34 -9.18 7.96
CA TRP A 136 3.27 -9.49 6.87
C TRP A 136 2.77 -8.90 5.55
N HIS A 137 3.40 -7.81 5.13
CA HIS A 137 3.14 -7.13 3.86
C HIS A 137 4.02 -7.59 2.74
N ASN A 138 5.28 -7.86 3.04
CA ASN A 138 6.32 -8.29 2.12
C ASN A 138 7.48 -8.81 2.99
N PHE A 139 8.57 -9.22 2.37
CA PHE A 139 9.78 -9.63 3.07
C PHE A 139 10.89 -8.60 2.91
N THR A 140 11.53 -8.30 4.02
CA THR A 140 12.76 -7.53 4.13
C THR A 140 13.84 -8.13 3.26
N ALA A 141 13.95 -9.46 3.24
CA ALA A 141 14.86 -10.17 2.35
C ALA A 141 14.61 -9.82 0.87
N SER A 142 13.36 -9.84 0.41
CA SER A 142 12.99 -9.52 -0.98
C SER A 142 13.23 -8.05 -1.32
N MET A 143 12.87 -7.14 -0.42
CA MET A 143 13.14 -5.69 -0.59
C MET A 143 14.64 -5.37 -0.64
N LEU A 144 15.44 -6.06 0.18
CA LEU A 144 16.90 -5.93 0.15
C LEU A 144 17.51 -6.53 -1.12
N ALA A 145 16.93 -7.61 -1.66
CA ALA A 145 17.40 -8.24 -2.89
C ALA A 145 17.31 -7.29 -4.09
N LEU A 146 16.26 -6.46 -4.17
CA LEU A 146 16.16 -5.43 -5.22
C LEU A 146 17.28 -4.38 -5.12
N ARG A 147 17.68 -4.00 -3.90
CA ARG A 147 18.67 -2.92 -3.68
C ARG A 147 20.12 -3.40 -3.76
N LEU A 148 20.40 -4.60 -3.23
CA LEU A 148 21.76 -5.12 -3.03
C LEU A 148 22.11 -6.28 -3.97
N GLY A 149 21.13 -6.79 -4.72
CA GLY A 149 21.25 -7.97 -5.58
C GLY A 149 21.06 -9.28 -4.81
N PRO A 150 20.52 -10.34 -5.44
CA PRO A 150 20.02 -11.55 -4.78
C PRO A 150 21.08 -12.39 -4.05
N ARG A 151 22.37 -12.17 -4.33
CA ARG A 151 23.49 -12.92 -3.73
C ARG A 151 24.03 -12.28 -2.45
N HIS A 152 23.50 -11.14 -2.01
CA HIS A 152 24.03 -10.42 -0.86
C HIS A 152 23.75 -11.16 0.47
N PRO A 153 24.74 -11.34 1.37
CA PRO A 153 24.57 -12.12 2.60
C PRO A 153 23.49 -11.56 3.56
N LEU A 154 23.26 -10.24 3.55
CA LEU A 154 22.20 -9.62 4.36
C LEU A 154 20.80 -10.14 4.03
N ILE A 155 20.57 -10.65 2.82
CA ILE A 155 19.26 -11.21 2.42
C ILE A 155 18.97 -12.46 3.24
N ARG A 156 19.96 -13.35 3.38
CA ARG A 156 19.85 -14.57 4.20
C ARG A 156 19.69 -14.25 5.68
N ALA A 157 20.43 -13.23 6.16
CA ALA A 157 20.30 -12.75 7.53
C ALA A 157 18.90 -12.19 7.81
N ALA A 158 18.36 -11.36 6.91
CA ALA A 158 17.00 -10.84 7.00
C ALA A 158 15.96 -11.96 7.03
N ALA A 159 16.03 -12.91 6.10
CA ALA A 159 15.11 -14.06 6.06
C ALA A 159 15.17 -14.91 7.34
N THR A 160 16.35 -15.05 7.94
CA THR A 160 16.53 -15.78 9.20
C THR A 160 15.90 -15.04 10.38
N VAL A 161 16.07 -13.72 10.46
CA VAL A 161 15.42 -12.88 11.46
C VAL A 161 13.90 -12.92 11.31
N GLU A 162 13.39 -12.80 10.08
CA GLU A 162 11.97 -12.87 9.77
C GLU A 162 11.38 -14.22 10.19
N ARG A 163 12.00 -15.34 9.78
CA ARG A 163 11.60 -16.68 10.20
C ARG A 163 11.61 -16.84 11.72
N TRP A 164 12.67 -16.38 12.38
CA TRP A 164 12.81 -16.48 13.84
C TRP A 164 11.71 -15.69 14.57
N ALA A 165 11.42 -14.47 14.10
CA ALA A 165 10.41 -13.60 14.71
C ALA A 165 8.99 -14.12 14.47
N GLY A 166 8.69 -14.54 13.24
CA GLY A 166 7.38 -15.10 12.89
C GLY A 166 7.01 -16.31 13.75
N ARG A 167 7.97 -17.19 14.05
CA ARG A 167 7.77 -18.36 14.93
C ARG A 167 7.58 -18.00 16.41
N ARG A 168 7.94 -16.77 16.80
CA ARG A 168 7.90 -16.29 18.19
C ARG A 168 6.80 -15.26 18.43
N ALA A 169 6.13 -14.80 17.37
CA ALA A 169 4.96 -13.96 17.47
C ALA A 169 3.78 -14.75 18.04
N ASP A 170 2.91 -14.07 18.77
CA ASP A 170 1.66 -14.63 19.29
C ASP A 170 0.62 -14.78 18.19
N HIS A 171 0.72 -13.97 17.13
CA HIS A 171 -0.07 -14.13 15.91
C HIS A 171 0.63 -13.51 14.69
N ASN A 172 0.36 -14.08 13.51
CA ASN A 172 0.84 -13.56 12.23
C ASN A 172 -0.37 -13.30 11.32
N PHE A 173 -0.44 -12.11 10.73
CA PHE A 173 -1.38 -11.80 9.64
C PHE A 173 -0.65 -11.82 8.31
N PHE A 174 -1.24 -12.43 7.28
CA PHE A 174 -0.69 -12.48 5.94
C PHE A 174 -1.62 -11.75 4.97
N VAL A 175 -1.06 -10.93 4.07
CA VAL A 175 -1.88 -10.17 3.11
C VAL A 175 -2.51 -11.02 2.00
N SER A 176 -2.07 -12.26 1.80
CA SER A 176 -2.56 -13.17 0.74
C SER A 176 -2.47 -14.64 1.16
N GLU A 177 -3.25 -15.51 0.51
CA GLU A 177 -3.11 -16.98 0.67
C GLU A 177 -1.76 -17.45 0.14
N ALA A 178 -1.28 -16.85 -0.95
CA ALA A 178 0.02 -17.18 -1.51
C ALA A 178 1.13 -16.98 -0.46
N MET A 179 1.12 -15.85 0.24
CA MET A 179 2.08 -15.58 1.31
C MET A 179 1.93 -16.56 2.46
N ALA A 180 0.70 -16.79 2.95
CA ALA A 180 0.44 -17.70 4.05
C ALA A 180 0.93 -19.13 3.74
N ARG A 181 0.62 -19.64 2.54
CA ARG A 181 1.10 -20.96 2.08
C ARG A 181 2.63 -21.00 1.96
N HIS A 182 3.23 -19.96 1.39
CA HIS A 182 4.68 -19.89 1.23
C HIS A 182 5.41 -19.95 2.58
N VAL A 183 5.05 -19.08 3.54
CA VAL A 183 5.72 -19.07 4.84
C VAL A 183 5.32 -20.26 5.71
N GLY A 184 4.14 -20.84 5.51
CA GLY A 184 3.75 -22.09 6.14
C GLY A 184 4.65 -23.25 5.72
N ALA A 185 4.87 -23.41 4.41
CA ALA A 185 5.72 -24.46 3.86
C ALA A 185 7.21 -24.24 4.18
N GLU A 186 7.73 -23.04 3.88
CA GLU A 186 9.17 -22.76 3.96
C GLU A 186 9.64 -22.49 5.39
N TRP A 187 8.81 -21.80 6.18
CA TRP A 187 9.20 -21.24 7.47
C TRP A 187 8.43 -21.85 8.63
N SER A 188 7.45 -22.72 8.38
CA SER A 188 6.58 -23.31 9.40
C SER A 188 5.88 -22.24 10.25
N LEU A 189 5.46 -21.14 9.60
CA LEU A 189 4.68 -20.10 10.25
C LEU A 189 3.19 -20.44 10.18
N SER A 190 2.48 -20.09 11.24
CA SER A 190 1.02 -20.17 11.32
C SER A 190 0.43 -18.79 11.61
N GLY A 191 -0.77 -18.55 11.10
CA GLY A 191 -1.42 -17.25 11.19
C GLY A 191 -2.71 -17.22 10.37
N SER A 192 -3.31 -16.04 10.30
CA SER A 192 -4.55 -15.80 9.55
C SER A 192 -4.27 -14.94 8.32
N VAL A 193 -5.00 -15.16 7.23
CA VAL A 193 -4.96 -14.26 6.07
C VAL A 193 -5.87 -13.07 6.36
N PHE A 194 -5.31 -11.86 6.34
CA PHE A 194 -6.03 -10.61 6.50
C PHE A 194 -5.69 -9.68 5.34
N ARG A 195 -6.55 -9.70 4.32
CA ARG A 195 -6.38 -8.93 3.08
C ARG A 195 -6.65 -7.45 3.32
N ASP A 196 -6.02 -6.61 2.51
CA ASP A 196 -6.37 -5.20 2.50
C ASP A 196 -7.78 -4.99 1.94
N ARG A 197 -8.45 -3.93 2.39
CA ARG A 197 -9.84 -3.64 2.04
C ARG A 197 -10.02 -2.14 1.80
N PRO A 198 -10.92 -1.74 0.90
CA PRO A 198 -11.15 -0.33 0.65
C PRO A 198 -11.67 0.37 1.90
N ARG A 199 -11.15 1.56 2.18
CA ARG A 199 -11.75 2.48 3.15
C ARG A 199 -13.11 2.98 2.67
N GLN A 200 -13.94 3.46 3.59
CA GLN A 200 -15.27 3.98 3.26
C GLN A 200 -15.24 5.22 2.37
N VAL A 201 -14.13 5.97 2.34
CA VAL A 201 -13.97 7.15 1.47
C VAL A 201 -13.87 6.81 -0.02
N PHE A 202 -13.45 5.58 -0.35
CA PHE A 202 -13.38 5.13 -1.74
C PHE A 202 -14.74 4.61 -2.17
N ARG A 203 -15.52 5.49 -2.80
CA ARG A 203 -16.84 5.21 -3.38
C ARG A 203 -16.95 5.94 -4.73
N ALA A 204 -17.91 5.52 -5.55
CA ALA A 204 -18.24 6.27 -6.75
C ALA A 204 -18.61 7.71 -6.35
N PRO A 205 -17.95 8.75 -6.92
CA PRO A 205 -18.30 10.13 -6.65
C PRO A 205 -19.69 10.45 -7.18
N ASP A 206 -20.34 11.47 -6.63
CA ASP A 206 -21.54 12.01 -7.24
C ASP A 206 -21.25 12.54 -8.67
N PRO A 207 -22.26 12.64 -9.55
CA PRO A 207 -22.04 13.01 -10.94
C PRO A 207 -21.34 14.35 -11.14
N GLU A 208 -21.61 15.35 -10.29
CA GLU A 208 -21.01 16.69 -10.39
C GLU A 208 -19.53 16.65 -10.00
N ARG A 209 -19.22 16.05 -8.84
CA ARG A 209 -17.83 15.84 -8.38
C ARG A 209 -17.04 15.01 -9.39
N ARG A 210 -17.66 13.96 -9.97
CA ARG A 210 -17.06 13.14 -11.02
C ARG A 210 -16.76 13.98 -12.26
N ALA A 211 -17.72 14.77 -12.75
CA ALA A 211 -17.52 15.61 -13.93
C ALA A 211 -16.40 16.64 -13.71
N HIS A 212 -16.40 17.32 -12.56
CA HIS A 212 -15.37 18.29 -12.19
C HIS A 212 -13.97 17.66 -12.12
N MET A 213 -13.85 16.52 -11.43
CA MET A 213 -12.58 15.82 -11.30
C MET A 213 -12.08 15.27 -12.64
N ARG A 214 -12.96 14.70 -13.47
CA ARG A 214 -12.61 14.28 -14.83
C ARG A 214 -12.07 15.44 -15.67
N ALA A 215 -12.70 16.61 -15.60
CA ALA A 215 -12.24 17.79 -16.32
C ALA A 215 -10.81 18.19 -15.90
N ARG A 216 -10.52 18.22 -14.59
CA ARG A 216 -9.18 18.50 -14.06
C ARG A 216 -8.13 17.48 -14.51
N LEU A 217 -8.47 16.19 -14.51
CA LEU A 217 -7.55 15.13 -14.94
C LEU A 217 -7.27 15.18 -16.45
N PHE A 218 -8.27 15.47 -17.27
CA PHE A 218 -8.07 15.69 -18.70
C PHE A 218 -7.26 16.95 -18.99
N GLU A 219 -7.50 18.04 -18.26
CA GLU A 219 -6.70 19.26 -18.35
C GLU A 219 -5.22 19.00 -18.02
N ALA A 220 -4.95 18.25 -16.95
CA ALA A 220 -3.59 17.83 -16.60
C ALA A 220 -2.94 16.99 -17.72
N ALA A 221 -3.75 16.22 -18.46
CA ALA A 221 -3.34 15.46 -19.63
C ALA A 221 -3.29 16.28 -20.94
N GLY A 222 -3.56 17.58 -20.91
CA GLY A 222 -3.59 18.42 -22.12
C GLY A 222 -4.69 18.02 -23.11
N VAL A 223 -5.82 17.52 -22.61
CA VAL A 223 -7.01 17.13 -23.39
C VAL A 223 -8.13 18.11 -23.08
N ALA A 224 -8.55 18.90 -24.08
CA ALA A 224 -9.74 19.74 -23.97
C ALA A 224 -11.00 18.85 -23.88
N GLN A 225 -11.88 19.18 -22.94
CA GLN A 225 -13.15 18.52 -22.56
C GLN A 225 -13.63 17.44 -23.57
N ALA A 226 -13.50 16.18 -23.19
CA ALA A 226 -13.75 15.06 -24.10
C ALA A 226 -15.24 14.72 -24.19
N ASP A 227 -15.85 14.95 -25.36
CA ASP A 227 -17.22 14.52 -25.74
C ASP A 227 -17.34 12.98 -25.90
N GLY A 228 -16.76 12.20 -24.97
CA GLY A 228 -16.71 10.72 -25.04
C GLY A 228 -15.68 10.14 -26.01
N ALA A 229 -14.89 11.00 -26.68
CA ALA A 229 -13.79 10.59 -27.55
C ALA A 229 -12.57 10.06 -26.78
N TRP A 230 -12.41 10.39 -25.50
CA TRP A 230 -11.26 9.97 -24.70
C TRP A 230 -11.66 9.07 -23.55
N ARG A 231 -10.85 8.05 -23.29
CA ARG A 231 -10.91 7.28 -22.04
C ARG A 231 -9.89 7.80 -21.05
N LEU A 232 -10.29 7.88 -19.79
CA LEU A 232 -9.46 8.29 -18.68
C LEU A 232 -9.03 7.07 -17.89
N VAL A 233 -7.72 6.87 -17.79
CA VAL A 233 -7.09 5.86 -16.94
C VAL A 233 -6.33 6.58 -15.84
N VAL A 234 -6.53 6.16 -14.60
CA VAL A 234 -5.78 6.71 -13.46
C VAL A 234 -4.83 5.64 -12.94
N SER A 235 -3.58 6.02 -12.72
CA SER A 235 -2.55 5.13 -12.14
C SER A 235 -2.07 5.69 -10.80
N PRO A 236 -2.60 5.22 -9.67
CA PRO A 236 -2.04 5.56 -8.36
C PRO A 236 -0.65 4.95 -8.20
N THR A 237 0.37 5.75 -7.87
CA THR A 237 1.76 5.27 -7.83
C THR A 237 2.58 5.88 -6.69
N SER A 238 3.55 5.09 -6.21
CA SER A 238 4.59 5.53 -5.27
C SER A 238 5.88 5.92 -5.99
N TRP A 239 5.94 5.79 -7.32
CA TRP A 239 7.09 6.06 -8.18
C TRP A 239 8.36 5.34 -7.71
N THR A 240 8.18 4.08 -7.31
CA THR A 240 9.23 3.20 -6.78
C THR A 240 9.67 2.17 -7.81
N ALA A 241 10.80 1.50 -7.56
CA ALA A 241 11.44 0.60 -8.54
C ALA A 241 10.67 -0.70 -8.81
N ASP A 242 9.66 -0.99 -7.99
CA ASP A 242 8.67 -2.05 -8.17
C ASP A 242 7.53 -1.64 -9.12
N GLU A 243 7.61 -0.50 -9.81
CA GLU A 243 6.66 -0.09 -10.84
C GLU A 243 7.37 0.18 -12.17
N ASP A 244 7.10 -0.63 -13.19
CA ASP A 244 7.76 -0.50 -14.49
C ASP A 244 7.05 0.51 -15.40
N PHE A 245 7.36 1.79 -15.18
CA PHE A 245 6.93 2.87 -16.07
C PHE A 245 7.57 2.82 -17.47
N GLY A 246 8.63 2.04 -17.66
CA GLY A 246 9.21 1.79 -18.98
C GLY A 246 8.20 1.11 -19.90
N MET A 247 7.52 0.07 -19.39
CA MET A 247 6.46 -0.62 -20.13
C MET A 247 5.34 0.33 -20.57
N LEU A 248 4.91 1.23 -19.69
CA LEU A 248 3.87 2.21 -20.02
C LEU A 248 4.31 3.18 -21.14
N LEU A 249 5.57 3.64 -21.10
CA LEU A 249 6.10 4.55 -22.12
C LEU A 249 6.18 3.86 -23.49
N GLU A 250 6.66 2.62 -23.54
CA GLU A 250 6.73 1.83 -24.78
C GLU A 250 5.34 1.50 -25.33
N ALA A 251 4.41 1.09 -24.46
CA ALA A 251 3.02 0.85 -24.84
C ALA A 251 2.37 2.11 -25.40
N ALA A 252 2.58 3.27 -24.77
CA ALA A 252 2.04 4.54 -25.22
C ALA A 252 2.56 4.93 -26.62
N GLN A 253 3.85 4.73 -26.92
CA GLN A 253 4.39 4.98 -28.26
C GLN A 253 3.79 4.05 -29.31
N SER A 254 3.63 2.77 -29.00
CA SER A 254 3.03 1.78 -29.90
C SER A 254 1.58 2.13 -30.24
N LEU A 255 0.78 2.43 -29.21
CA LEU A 255 -0.62 2.82 -29.35
C LEU A 255 -0.78 4.16 -30.08
N ASP A 256 0.06 5.15 -29.77
CA ASP A 256 -0.01 6.46 -30.41
C ASP A 256 0.22 6.35 -31.92
N ALA A 257 1.24 5.59 -32.34
CA ALA A 257 1.56 5.37 -33.74
C ALA A 257 0.42 4.71 -34.51
N GLU A 258 -0.24 3.72 -33.91
CA GLU A 258 -1.41 3.04 -34.46
C GLU A 258 -2.62 3.97 -34.57
N TRP A 259 -2.85 4.82 -33.56
CA TRP A 259 -4.09 5.58 -33.43
C TRP A 259 -4.05 6.96 -34.07
N ARG A 260 -2.94 7.37 -34.68
CA ARG A 260 -2.82 8.71 -35.32
C ARG A 260 -4.00 9.05 -36.23
N ALA A 261 -4.56 8.08 -36.95
CA ALA A 261 -5.72 8.25 -37.83
C ALA A 261 -7.10 8.00 -37.17
N GLY A 262 -7.14 7.58 -35.90
CA GLY A 262 -8.36 7.21 -35.18
C GLY A 262 -9.07 8.38 -34.49
N ILE A 263 -10.32 8.15 -34.07
CA ILE A 263 -11.20 9.16 -33.45
C ILE A 263 -11.10 9.14 -31.91
N ARG A 264 -10.81 7.98 -31.31
CA ARG A 264 -10.74 7.79 -29.85
C ARG A 264 -9.32 7.86 -29.31
N GLY A 265 -9.12 8.56 -28.20
CA GLY A 265 -7.84 8.69 -27.50
C GLY A 265 -7.86 8.10 -26.09
N LEU A 266 -6.68 8.01 -25.48
CA LEU A 266 -6.48 7.52 -24.11
C LEU A 266 -5.64 8.51 -23.32
N ALA A 267 -6.15 8.94 -22.17
CA ALA A 267 -5.41 9.74 -21.20
C ALA A 267 -5.09 8.88 -19.98
N VAL A 268 -3.79 8.67 -19.70
CA VAL A 268 -3.31 8.00 -18.50
C VAL A 268 -2.71 9.04 -17.57
N VAL A 269 -3.34 9.22 -16.41
CA VAL A 269 -2.90 10.18 -15.40
C VAL A 269 -2.33 9.43 -14.20
N ALA A 270 -1.02 9.51 -14.02
CA ALA A 270 -0.32 8.95 -12.87
C ALA A 270 -0.36 9.94 -11.69
N THR A 271 -0.61 9.44 -10.48
CA THR A 271 -0.75 10.27 -9.27
C THR A 271 0.21 9.83 -8.18
N GLY A 272 0.49 10.69 -7.21
CA GLY A 272 1.37 10.38 -6.09
C GLY A 272 2.79 10.91 -6.25
N THR A 273 3.67 10.50 -5.33
CA THR A 273 5.02 11.09 -5.17
C THR A 273 6.06 10.02 -4.90
N GLY A 274 7.19 10.12 -5.60
CA GLY A 274 8.38 9.34 -5.30
C GLY A 274 9.50 9.57 -6.30
N PRO A 275 10.60 8.80 -6.17
CA PRO A 275 11.87 9.12 -6.82
C PRO A 275 11.86 9.02 -8.34
N LEU A 276 11.01 8.17 -8.94
CA LEU A 276 10.99 7.97 -10.39
C LEU A 276 10.13 8.98 -11.16
N ARG A 277 9.37 9.83 -10.47
CA ARG A 277 8.41 10.77 -11.10
C ARG A 277 9.07 11.71 -12.09
N ALA A 278 10.13 12.41 -11.67
CA ALA A 278 10.78 13.42 -12.51
C ALA A 278 11.41 12.80 -13.78
N ALA A 279 12.00 11.61 -13.64
CA ALA A 279 12.55 10.88 -14.79
C ALA A 279 11.46 10.44 -15.78
N PHE A 280 10.29 10.02 -15.26
CA PHE A 280 9.13 9.72 -16.10
C PHE A 280 8.62 10.96 -16.85
N GLU A 281 8.41 12.07 -16.14
CA GLU A 281 7.95 13.34 -16.73
C GLU A 281 8.88 13.82 -17.86
N ALA A 282 10.20 13.76 -17.65
CA ALA A 282 11.18 14.11 -18.67
C ALA A 282 11.10 13.22 -19.91
N ARG A 283 10.88 11.91 -19.74
CA ARG A 283 10.70 10.97 -20.86
C ARG A 283 9.40 11.23 -21.61
N VAL A 284 8.29 11.45 -20.90
CA VAL A 284 6.99 11.76 -21.51
C VAL A 284 7.07 13.01 -22.39
N ALA A 285 7.72 14.08 -21.91
CA ALA A 285 7.90 15.31 -22.67
C ALA A 285 8.64 15.11 -24.01
N ALA A 286 9.51 14.11 -24.10
CA ALA A 286 10.28 13.80 -25.29
C ALA A 286 9.52 12.92 -26.32
N LEU A 287 8.37 12.33 -25.96
CA LEU A 287 7.67 11.36 -26.83
C LEU A 287 6.78 11.98 -27.92
N GLY A 288 6.33 13.23 -27.74
CA GLY A 288 5.48 13.92 -28.74
C GLY A 288 4.16 13.18 -29.06
N LEU A 289 3.54 12.54 -28.07
CA LEU A 289 2.33 11.73 -28.26
C LEU A 289 1.12 12.60 -28.64
N SER A 290 0.18 12.06 -29.43
CA SER A 290 -0.94 12.78 -30.05
C SER A 290 -2.33 12.24 -29.68
N ARG A 291 -2.47 10.91 -29.54
CA ARG A 291 -3.69 10.14 -29.28
C ARG A 291 -3.61 9.33 -27.98
N VAL A 292 -2.40 9.15 -27.47
CA VAL A 292 -2.16 8.76 -26.08
C VAL A 292 -1.63 9.98 -25.34
N ARG A 293 -2.15 10.26 -24.15
CA ARG A 293 -1.65 11.30 -23.25
C ARG A 293 -1.19 10.63 -21.98
N LEU A 294 0.06 10.87 -21.62
CA LEU A 294 0.59 10.50 -20.31
C LEU A 294 0.79 11.78 -19.54
N ALA A 295 0.32 11.83 -18.30
CA ALA A 295 0.51 12.99 -17.44
C ALA A 295 0.67 12.57 -15.99
N THR A 296 1.20 13.49 -15.20
CA THR A 296 1.20 13.39 -13.74
C THR A 296 0.23 14.42 -13.17
N ALA A 297 -0.48 14.06 -12.11
CA ALA A 297 -1.32 15.00 -11.37
C ALA A 297 -0.91 15.03 -9.90
N TRP A 298 -0.73 16.24 -9.38
CA TRP A 298 -0.76 16.44 -7.93
C TRP A 298 -2.21 16.45 -7.47
N LEU A 299 -2.50 15.65 -6.45
CA LEU A 299 -3.83 15.55 -5.84
C LEU A 299 -3.67 15.79 -4.35
N GLU A 300 -4.49 16.68 -3.81
CA GLU A 300 -4.69 16.75 -2.37
C GLU A 300 -5.30 15.45 -1.86
N ALA A 301 -5.08 15.12 -0.58
CA ALA A 301 -5.54 13.86 0.00
C ALA A 301 -7.05 13.63 -0.17
N ASP A 302 -7.86 14.70 -0.07
CA ASP A 302 -9.32 14.64 -0.20
C ASP A 302 -9.78 14.51 -1.67
N ASP A 303 -8.93 14.88 -2.62
CA ASP A 303 -9.21 14.74 -4.06
C ASP A 303 -8.91 13.33 -4.57
N TYR A 304 -8.02 12.59 -3.90
CA TYR A 304 -7.59 11.27 -4.33
C TYR A 304 -8.75 10.27 -4.52
N PRO A 305 -9.70 10.09 -3.58
CA PRO A 305 -10.84 9.19 -3.80
C PRO A 305 -11.70 9.60 -4.99
N SER A 306 -11.90 10.91 -5.19
CA SER A 306 -12.64 11.44 -6.33
C SER A 306 -11.92 11.18 -7.65
N ALA A 307 -10.60 11.35 -7.69
CA ALA A 307 -9.79 11.10 -8.88
C ALA A 307 -9.83 9.64 -9.31
N VAL A 308 -9.61 8.73 -8.35
CA VAL A 308 -9.70 7.28 -8.55
C VAL A 308 -11.09 6.90 -9.07
N GLY A 309 -12.16 7.32 -8.39
CA GLY A 309 -13.54 7.01 -8.76
C GLY A 309 -14.07 7.70 -10.02
N SER A 310 -13.28 8.61 -10.60
CA SER A 310 -13.62 9.33 -11.84
C SER A 310 -13.08 8.67 -13.09
N ALA A 311 -12.16 7.70 -12.95
CA ALA A 311 -11.56 7.01 -14.09
C ALA A 311 -12.53 6.04 -14.77
N ASP A 312 -12.24 5.71 -16.03
CA ASP A 312 -12.88 4.62 -16.77
C ASP A 312 -12.22 3.26 -16.43
N ALA A 313 -10.91 3.27 -16.15
CA ALA A 313 -10.17 2.15 -15.58
C ALA A 313 -8.98 2.64 -14.73
N GLY A 314 -8.51 1.80 -13.81
CA GLY A 314 -7.24 1.98 -13.12
C GLY A 314 -6.10 1.28 -13.87
N LEU A 315 -4.86 1.76 -13.67
CA LEU A 315 -3.65 1.06 -14.11
C LEU A 315 -2.73 0.79 -12.93
N SER A 316 -2.38 -0.47 -12.70
CA SER A 316 -1.40 -0.91 -11.71
C SER A 316 -0.20 -1.55 -12.40
N LEU A 317 0.95 -0.87 -12.33
CA LEU A 317 2.26 -1.37 -12.80
C LEU A 317 3.04 -2.07 -11.67
N HIS A 318 2.42 -2.26 -10.50
CA HIS A 318 3.06 -2.85 -9.33
C HIS A 318 3.54 -4.27 -9.61
N ASP A 319 4.84 -4.48 -9.43
CA ASP A 319 5.49 -5.78 -9.46
C ASP A 319 5.94 -6.16 -8.06
N SER A 320 5.19 -7.06 -7.41
CA SER A 320 5.53 -7.55 -6.08
C SER A 320 6.94 -8.14 -6.05
N THR A 321 7.80 -7.59 -5.19
CA THR A 321 9.19 -8.04 -5.04
C THR A 321 9.27 -9.48 -4.51
N SER A 322 8.25 -9.89 -3.76
CA SER A 322 8.13 -11.25 -3.22
C SER A 322 7.31 -12.17 -4.14
N LYS A 323 6.54 -11.60 -5.08
CA LYS A 323 5.47 -12.24 -5.85
C LYS A 323 4.31 -12.77 -4.97
N LEU A 324 4.24 -12.32 -3.71
CA LEU A 324 3.35 -12.84 -2.68
C LEU A 324 2.53 -11.75 -1.99
N ASP A 325 2.74 -10.48 -2.30
CA ASP A 325 1.95 -9.37 -1.79
C ASP A 325 0.96 -8.84 -2.82
N LEU A 326 -0.10 -8.18 -2.33
CA LEU A 326 -1.18 -7.63 -3.14
C LEU A 326 -1.09 -6.09 -3.20
N PRO A 327 -1.30 -5.47 -4.37
CA PRO A 327 -1.25 -4.02 -4.51
C PRO A 327 -2.48 -3.37 -3.86
N MET A 328 -2.28 -2.75 -2.70
CA MET A 328 -3.34 -2.07 -1.93
C MET A 328 -4.11 -1.02 -2.76
N LYS A 329 -3.42 -0.31 -3.66
CA LYS A 329 -4.01 0.68 -4.58
C LYS A 329 -5.16 0.13 -5.45
N VAL A 330 -5.18 -1.16 -5.73
CA VAL A 330 -6.26 -1.80 -6.49
C VAL A 330 -7.53 -1.87 -5.65
N MET A 331 -7.42 -1.94 -4.32
CA MET A 331 -8.58 -1.87 -3.44
C MET A 331 -9.22 -0.49 -3.42
N ASP A 332 -8.44 0.59 -3.51
CA ASP A 332 -9.01 1.93 -3.66
C ASP A 332 -9.88 2.04 -4.92
N LEU A 333 -9.38 1.53 -6.05
CA LEU A 333 -10.09 1.45 -7.33
C LEU A 333 -11.37 0.63 -7.23
N PHE A 334 -11.29 -0.57 -6.67
CA PHE A 334 -12.45 -1.45 -6.51
C PHE A 334 -13.49 -0.89 -5.54
N GLY A 335 -13.04 -0.25 -4.46
CA GLY A 335 -13.93 0.46 -3.53
C GLY A 335 -14.75 1.54 -4.22
N ALA A 336 -14.14 2.26 -5.17
CA ALA A 336 -14.77 3.26 -6.01
C ALA A 336 -15.53 2.68 -7.22
N GLY A 337 -15.49 1.35 -7.43
CA GLY A 337 -16.17 0.65 -8.51
C GLY A 337 -15.50 0.79 -9.87
N VAL A 338 -14.20 1.07 -9.89
CA VAL A 338 -13.40 1.23 -11.10
C VAL A 338 -12.61 -0.05 -11.37
N PRO A 339 -12.74 -0.66 -12.56
CA PRO A 339 -11.98 -1.86 -12.91
C PRO A 339 -10.51 -1.53 -13.15
N VAL A 340 -9.63 -2.53 -13.08
CA VAL A 340 -8.17 -2.33 -13.18
C VAL A 340 -7.55 -3.05 -14.36
N VAL A 341 -6.53 -2.45 -14.99
CA VAL A 341 -5.54 -3.11 -15.83
C VAL A 341 -4.29 -3.31 -14.97
N ALA A 342 -3.92 -4.56 -14.66
CA ALA A 342 -2.88 -4.86 -13.68
C ALA A 342 -1.76 -5.76 -14.24
N LEU A 343 -0.50 -5.44 -13.89
CA LEU A 343 0.65 -6.28 -14.20
C LEU A 343 0.55 -7.60 -13.44
N ASP A 344 0.50 -8.72 -14.17
CA ASP A 344 0.48 -10.07 -13.63
C ASP A 344 1.89 -10.56 -13.32
N TYR A 345 2.20 -10.57 -12.02
CA TYR A 345 3.45 -11.09 -11.47
C TYR A 345 3.28 -12.50 -10.85
N GLY A 346 2.17 -13.18 -11.13
CA GLY A 346 1.93 -14.58 -10.79
C GLY A 346 0.69 -14.82 -9.93
N ALA A 347 0.57 -16.06 -9.44
CA ALA A 347 -0.65 -16.60 -8.83
C ALA A 347 -1.21 -15.79 -7.64
N CYS A 348 -0.39 -14.96 -6.97
CA CYS A 348 -0.88 -14.09 -5.90
C CYS A 348 -1.87 -13.04 -6.44
N LEU A 349 -1.60 -12.43 -7.59
CA LEU A 349 -2.49 -11.38 -8.14
C LEU A 349 -3.88 -11.93 -8.48
N ALA A 350 -3.97 -13.21 -8.87
CA ALA A 350 -5.24 -13.86 -9.19
C ALA A 350 -6.21 -13.94 -7.98
N GLU A 351 -5.71 -13.76 -6.75
CA GLU A 351 -6.57 -13.60 -5.57
C GLU A 351 -7.36 -12.29 -5.57
N LEU A 352 -6.90 -11.30 -6.34
CA LEU A 352 -7.42 -9.93 -6.36
C LEU A 352 -8.07 -9.59 -7.70
N VAL A 353 -7.36 -9.80 -8.81
CA VAL A 353 -7.82 -9.42 -10.15
C VAL A 353 -8.20 -10.67 -10.95
N GLN A 354 -9.45 -10.68 -11.40
CA GLN A 354 -10.05 -11.73 -12.23
C GLN A 354 -10.34 -11.14 -13.61
N PRO A 355 -9.53 -11.49 -14.64
CA PRO A 355 -9.70 -10.98 -15.99
C PRO A 355 -11.12 -11.17 -16.53
N GLY A 356 -11.70 -10.11 -17.09
CA GLY A 356 -13.07 -10.10 -17.62
C GLY A 356 -14.18 -9.97 -16.56
N VAL A 357 -13.84 -10.01 -15.26
CA VAL A 357 -14.81 -9.84 -14.17
C VAL A 357 -14.65 -8.46 -13.53
N ASN A 358 -13.47 -8.16 -12.99
CA ASN A 358 -13.19 -6.92 -12.26
C ASN A 358 -12.00 -6.13 -12.84
N GLY A 359 -11.43 -6.60 -13.94
CA GLY A 359 -10.27 -6.00 -14.57
C GLY A 359 -9.73 -6.80 -15.75
N LEU A 360 -8.54 -6.41 -16.20
CA LEU A 360 -7.71 -7.07 -17.20
C LEU A 360 -6.29 -7.22 -16.62
N THR A 361 -5.53 -8.16 -17.15
CA THR A 361 -4.13 -8.36 -16.77
C THR A 361 -3.21 -8.31 -17.97
N PHE A 362 -1.93 -8.03 -17.72
CA PHE A 362 -0.87 -8.03 -18.72
C PHE A 362 0.44 -8.50 -18.10
N THR A 363 1.36 -9.04 -18.89
CA THR A 363 2.68 -9.51 -18.43
C THR A 363 3.85 -8.79 -19.11
N ASP A 364 3.57 -8.09 -20.21
CA ASP A 364 4.55 -7.45 -21.07
C ASP A 364 3.93 -6.27 -21.84
N VAL A 365 4.75 -5.55 -22.63
CA VAL A 365 4.30 -4.42 -23.44
C VAL A 365 3.21 -4.81 -24.46
N PRO A 366 3.33 -5.90 -25.24
CA PRO A 366 2.26 -6.31 -26.17
C PRO A 366 0.90 -6.57 -25.50
N SER A 367 0.90 -7.26 -24.34
CA SER A 367 -0.33 -7.53 -23.59
C SER A 367 -0.89 -6.27 -22.91
N LEU A 368 -0.03 -5.34 -22.46
CA LEU A 368 -0.47 -4.03 -21.96
C LEU A 368 -1.15 -3.22 -23.07
N VAL A 369 -0.54 -3.19 -24.26
CA VAL A 369 -1.11 -2.58 -25.46
C VAL A 369 -2.49 -3.16 -25.77
N ALA A 370 -2.63 -4.49 -25.75
CA ALA A 370 -3.91 -5.15 -25.97
C ALA A 370 -4.96 -4.77 -24.91
N ALA A 371 -4.58 -4.78 -23.62
CA ALA A 371 -5.49 -4.42 -22.52
C ALA A 371 -5.96 -2.95 -22.60
N LEU A 372 -5.06 -2.02 -22.92
CA LEU A 372 -5.40 -0.60 -23.07
C LEU A 372 -6.26 -0.33 -24.31
N ARG A 373 -6.10 -1.10 -25.40
CA ARG A 373 -7.03 -1.08 -26.55
C ARG A 373 -8.44 -1.48 -26.11
N VAL A 374 -8.57 -2.55 -25.33
CA VAL A 374 -9.88 -2.98 -24.80
C VAL A 374 -10.53 -1.87 -23.98
N VAL A 375 -9.78 -1.23 -23.06
CA VAL A 375 -10.32 -0.10 -22.28
C VAL A 375 -10.75 1.06 -23.18
N ARG A 376 -9.94 1.43 -24.17
CA ARG A 376 -10.26 2.50 -25.12
C ARG A 376 -11.56 2.24 -25.88
N ASP A 377 -11.72 1.01 -26.38
CA ASP A 377 -12.81 0.61 -27.28
C ASP A 377 -14.06 0.11 -26.56
N ALA A 378 -13.96 -0.21 -25.28
CA ALA A 378 -15.08 -0.68 -24.49
C ALA A 378 -16.27 0.29 -24.57
N ASP A 379 -17.44 -0.28 -24.84
CA ASP A 379 -18.70 0.44 -24.69
C ASP A 379 -19.05 0.63 -23.22
N GLN A 380 -20.10 1.42 -22.94
CA GLN A 380 -20.50 1.67 -21.57
C GLN A 380 -20.95 0.39 -20.86
N THR A 381 -21.61 -0.54 -21.57
CA THR A 381 -22.06 -1.83 -21.04
C THR A 381 -20.90 -2.66 -20.50
N THR A 382 -19.80 -2.74 -21.26
CA THR A 382 -18.60 -3.49 -20.88
C THR A 382 -17.93 -2.86 -19.66
N LEU A 383 -17.79 -1.52 -19.65
CA LEU A 383 -17.22 -0.79 -18.51
C LEU A 383 -18.09 -0.93 -17.25
N ASP A 384 -19.41 -0.90 -17.39
CA ASP A 384 -20.34 -1.06 -16.28
C ASP A 384 -20.31 -2.48 -15.71
N ALA A 385 -20.17 -3.50 -16.55
CA ALA A 385 -20.01 -4.89 -16.14
C ALA A 385 -18.71 -5.11 -15.37
N LEU A 386 -17.58 -4.63 -15.90
CA LEU A 386 -16.29 -4.67 -15.21
C LEU A 386 -16.32 -3.88 -13.90
N GLY A 387 -16.96 -2.71 -13.91
CA GLY A 387 -17.17 -1.88 -12.71
C GLY A 387 -18.05 -2.57 -11.66
N ALA A 388 -19.04 -3.38 -12.08
CA ALA A 388 -19.85 -4.19 -11.17
C ALA A 388 -19.01 -5.28 -10.49
N GLY A 389 -18.13 -5.96 -11.23
CA GLY A 389 -17.19 -6.91 -10.65
C GLY A 389 -16.19 -6.24 -9.71
N ALA A 390 -15.69 -5.04 -10.04
CA ALA A 390 -14.85 -4.23 -9.17
C ALA A 390 -15.57 -3.87 -7.86
N ARG A 391 -16.82 -3.40 -7.94
CA ARG A 391 -17.65 -3.12 -6.74
C ARG A 391 -17.87 -4.36 -5.88
N ALA A 392 -18.11 -5.52 -6.50
CA ALA A 392 -18.29 -6.78 -5.78
C ALA A 392 -17.00 -7.19 -5.05
N ALA A 393 -15.83 -7.08 -5.71
CA ALA A 393 -14.53 -7.36 -5.10
C ALA A 393 -14.18 -6.37 -3.98
N GLY A 394 -14.59 -5.11 -4.11
CA GLY A 394 -14.42 -4.05 -3.10
C GLY A 394 -15.59 -3.90 -2.12
N ALA A 395 -16.52 -4.86 -2.07
CA ALA A 395 -17.75 -4.72 -1.27
C ALA A 395 -17.47 -4.69 0.24
N LEU A 396 -16.61 -5.61 0.70
CA LEU A 396 -16.20 -5.68 2.10
C LEU A 396 -15.25 -4.54 2.44
N ARG A 397 -15.61 -3.71 3.41
CA ARG A 397 -14.81 -2.55 3.83
C ARG A 397 -13.94 -2.86 5.03
N TRP A 398 -12.82 -2.13 5.14
CA TRP A 398 -11.85 -2.30 6.21
C TRP A 398 -12.50 -2.30 7.60
N HIS A 399 -13.20 -1.22 7.97
CA HIS A 399 -13.74 -1.07 9.33
C HIS A 399 -14.89 -2.04 9.64
N GLU A 400 -15.51 -2.63 8.63
CA GLU A 400 -16.60 -3.61 8.79
C GLU A 400 -16.04 -5.01 9.07
N THR A 401 -14.96 -5.41 8.39
CA THR A 401 -14.38 -6.76 8.57
C THR A 401 -13.35 -6.83 9.68
N TRP A 402 -12.61 -5.74 9.92
CA TRP A 402 -11.55 -5.67 10.92
C TRP A 402 -11.92 -6.19 12.32
N PRO A 403 -13.08 -5.83 12.93
CA PRO A 403 -13.44 -6.35 14.25
C PRO A 403 -13.64 -7.86 14.32
N HIS A 404 -13.94 -8.49 13.18
CA HIS A 404 -14.17 -9.94 13.10
C HIS A 404 -12.91 -10.71 12.73
N GLU A 405 -12.03 -10.13 11.91
CA GLU A 405 -10.84 -10.80 11.39
C GLU A 405 -9.56 -10.50 12.20
N VAL A 406 -9.47 -9.32 12.84
CA VAL A 406 -8.23 -8.87 13.50
C VAL A 406 -8.37 -8.86 15.02
N LEU A 407 -9.40 -8.18 15.54
CA LEU A 407 -9.58 -7.94 16.97
C LEU A 407 -9.52 -9.22 17.84
N PRO A 408 -10.10 -10.38 17.43
CA PRO A 408 -10.06 -11.61 18.23
C PRO A 408 -8.64 -12.14 18.50
N HIS A 409 -7.67 -11.79 17.65
CA HIS A 409 -6.29 -12.23 17.78
C HIS A 409 -5.43 -11.30 18.65
N LEU A 410 -5.94 -10.13 19.06
CA LEU A 410 -5.19 -9.13 19.82
C LEU A 410 -5.25 -9.33 21.35
N GLY A 411 -6.12 -10.20 21.85
CA GLY A 411 -6.32 -10.46 23.29
C GLY A 411 -7.69 -10.03 23.80
N PRO A 412 -7.94 -10.08 25.12
CA PRO A 412 -9.22 -9.67 25.69
C PRO A 412 -9.42 -8.16 25.44
N GLY A 413 -10.30 -7.83 24.50
CA GLY A 413 -10.72 -6.45 24.25
C GLY A 413 -11.44 -5.85 25.46
N PRO A 414 -11.78 -4.54 25.41
CA PRO A 414 -12.62 -3.97 26.44
C PRO A 414 -13.97 -4.70 26.42
N THR A 415 -14.44 -5.12 27.60
CA THR A 415 -15.82 -5.61 27.74
C THR A 415 -16.74 -4.48 27.31
N ALA A 416 -17.59 -4.73 26.32
CA ALA A 416 -18.59 -3.77 25.89
C ALA A 416 -19.35 -3.26 27.12
N PRO A 417 -19.62 -1.94 27.24
CA PRO A 417 -20.53 -1.46 28.27
C PRO A 417 -21.87 -2.19 28.08
N ALA A 418 -22.33 -2.81 29.16
CA ALA A 418 -23.60 -3.53 29.21
C ALA A 418 -24.79 -2.59 29.00
#